data_AF-S7QCP6-F1
#
_entry.id   AF-S7QCP6-F1
#
_cell.length_a   1.000
_cell.length_b   1.000
_cell.length_c   1.000
_cell.angle_alpha   90.00
_cell.angle_beta   90.00
_cell.angle_gamma   90.00
#
_symmetry.space_group_name_H-M   'P 1'
#
loop_
_entity.id
_entity.type
_entity.pdbx_description
1 polymer ?
#
loop_
_entity_poly.entity_id
_entity_poly.type
_entity_poly.pdbx_seq_one_letter_code
_entity_poly.pdbx_strand_id
1 'polypeptide(L)' 'MSSVDQWRMELNNYLQRSQQTGILSWEVTSSGPPHARIWTAVAYIRGVEYGHASASTSAGAKEEAARQTLSALRAERAGY' A
#
# COMPACT_ATOMS: atom_id res chain seq x y z
N MET A 1 10.13 19.34 -2.89
CA MET A 1 9.63 18.62 -1.69
C MET A 1 8.70 17.54 -2.19
N SER A 2 8.89 16.32 -1.68
CA SER A 2 8.85 15.07 -2.43
C SER A 2 7.45 14.48 -2.62
N SER A 3 7.14 14.06 -3.86
CA SER A 3 5.92 13.38 -4.33
C SER A 3 5.64 11.98 -3.72
N VAL A 4 6.19 11.65 -2.56
CA VAL A 4 6.25 10.28 -2.00
C VAL A 4 5.09 9.98 -1.04
N ASP A 5 4.02 10.78 -1.00
CA ASP A 5 2.81 10.47 -0.21
C ASP A 5 1.53 10.47 -1.06
N GLN A 6 1.68 10.59 -2.39
CA GLN A 6 0.56 10.80 -3.28
C GLN A 6 -0.32 9.54 -3.40
N TRP A 7 0.28 8.35 -3.46
CA TRP A 7 -0.46 7.10 -3.62
C TRP A 7 -1.22 6.72 -2.35
N ARG A 8 -0.63 6.95 -1.17
CA ARG A 8 -1.29 6.71 0.12
C ARG A 8 -2.51 7.63 0.29
N MET A 9 -2.37 8.90 -0.06
CA MET A 9 -3.49 9.85 -0.06
C MET A 9 -4.56 9.48 -1.08
N GLU A 10 -4.19 9.10 -2.31
CA GLU A 10 -5.17 8.65 -3.32
C GLU A 10 -5.92 7.40 -2.87
N LEU A 11 -5.21 6.43 -2.29
CA LEU A 11 -5.82 5.21 -1.74
C LEU A 11 -6.80 5.55 -0.62
N ASN A 12 -6.41 6.41 0.32
CA ASN A 12 -7.28 6.80 1.42
C ASN A 12 -8.54 7.52 0.90
N ASN A 13 -8.39 8.47 -0.03
CA ASN A 13 -9.52 9.13 -0.68
C ASN A 13 -10.45 8.14 -1.40
N TYR A 14 -9.88 7.16 -2.10
CA TYR A 14 -10.64 6.13 -2.80
C TYR A 14 -11.46 5.26 -1.83
N LEU A 15 -10.87 4.88 -0.69
CA LEU A 15 -11.54 4.08 0.34
C LEU A 15 -12.59 4.88 1.10
N GLN A 16 -12.34 6.16 1.38
CA GLN A 16 -13.34 7.06 1.97
C GLN A 16 -14.57 7.20 1.08
N ARG A 17 -14.39 7.40 -0.23
CA ARG A 17 -15.50 7.43 -1.20
C ARG A 17 -16.29 6.13 -1.23
N SER A 18 -15.61 5.01 -0.98
CA SER A 18 -16.21 3.68 -0.99
C SER A 18 -16.78 3.27 0.38
N GLN A 19 -16.69 4.13 1.41
CA GLN A 19 -17.04 3.83 2.81
C GLN A 19 -16.35 2.55 3.34
N GLN A 20 -15.16 2.28 2.81
CA GLN A 20 -14.40 1.04 2.99
C GLN A 20 -13.05 1.33 3.65
N THR A 21 -12.96 2.37 4.49
CA THR A 21 -11.73 2.70 5.21
C THR A 21 -11.35 1.66 6.26
N GLY A 22 -12.34 0.97 6.85
CA GLY A 22 -12.11 -0.04 7.89
C GLY A 22 -11.70 -1.43 7.37
N ILE A 23 -11.70 -1.66 6.06
CA ILE A 23 -11.31 -2.96 5.48
C ILE A 23 -9.86 -3.00 4.99
N LEU A 24 -9.17 -1.86 4.97
CA LEU A 24 -7.76 -1.76 4.64
C LEU A 24 -6.93 -2.03 5.87
N SER A 25 -6.11 -3.07 5.81
CA SER A 25 -5.10 -3.38 6.81
C SER A 25 -3.71 -3.23 6.20
N TRP A 26 -2.80 -2.62 6.94
CA TRP A 26 -1.41 -2.48 6.52
C TRP A 26 -0.52 -3.33 7.41
N GLU A 27 0.31 -4.15 6.80
CA GLU A 27 1.35 -4.88 7.48
C GLU A 27 2.69 -4.36 7.00
N VAL A 28 3.54 -3.94 7.93
CA VAL A 28 4.91 -3.53 7.59
C VAL A 28 5.87 -4.31 8.46
N THR A 29 6.72 -5.07 7.79
CA THR A 29 7.77 -5.87 8.42
C THR A 29 9.12 -5.32 7.99
N SER A 30 10.09 -5.38 8.88
CA SER A 30 11.47 -5.04 8.56
C SER A 30 12.34 -6.27 8.78
N SER A 31 13.05 -6.67 7.74
CA SER A 31 13.93 -7.84 7.77
C SER A 31 15.37 -7.43 7.45
N GLY A 32 16.31 -8.10 8.09
CA GLY A 32 17.74 -7.97 7.81
C GLY A 32 18.55 -7.14 8.81
N PRO A 33 19.88 -7.08 8.61
CA PRO A 33 20.81 -6.37 9.48
C PRO A 33 20.53 -4.86 9.52
N PRO A 34 20.93 -4.12 10.58
CA PRO A 34 20.71 -2.68 10.69
C PRO A 34 21.24 -1.86 9.49
N HIS A 35 22.31 -2.33 8.86
CA HIS A 35 22.96 -1.70 7.69
C HIS A 35 22.38 -2.12 6.34
N ALA A 36 21.51 -3.13 6.31
CA ALA A 36 20.87 -3.66 5.09
C ALA A 36 19.41 -4.01 5.37
N ARG A 37 18.73 -3.12 6.12
CA ARG A 37 17.33 -3.34 6.50
C ARG A 37 16.44 -3.13 5.30
N ILE A 38 15.69 -4.17 4.96
CA ILE A 38 14.65 -4.12 3.94
C ILE A 38 13.32 -4.00 4.67
N TRP A 39 12.54 -3.02 4.28
CA TRP A 39 11.17 -2.82 4.73
C TRP A 39 10.24 -3.40 3.71
N THR A 40 9.38 -4.32 4.12
CA THR A 40 8.32 -4.88 3.30
C THR A 40 6.99 -4.36 3.83
N ALA A 41 6.20 -3.76 2.95
CA ALA A 41 4.86 -3.30 3.25
C ALA A 41 3.86 -4.10 2.40
N VAL A 42 2.80 -4.56 3.04
CA VAL A 42 1.71 -5.32 2.44
C VAL A 42 0.40 -4.64 2.81
N ALA A 43 -0.45 -4.44 1.80
CA ALA A 43 -1.76 -3.85 1.93
C ALA A 43 -2.81 -4.94 1.68
N TYR A 44 -3.59 -5.19 2.72
CA TYR A 44 -4.69 -6.15 2.70
C TYR A 44 -6.01 -5.41 2.64
N ILE A 45 -6.88 -5.78 1.71
CA ILE A 45 -8.26 -5.28 1.63
C ILE A 45 -9.18 -6.47 1.91
N ARG A 46 -10.00 -6.41 2.96
CA ARG A 46 -10.88 -7.52 3.41
C ARG A 46 -10.12 -8.85 3.66
N GLY A 47 -8.85 -8.76 4.06
CA GLY A 47 -8.00 -9.94 4.29
C GLY A 47 -7.39 -10.56 3.03
N VAL A 48 -7.60 -9.96 1.86
CA VAL A 48 -6.92 -10.34 0.61
C VAL A 48 -5.75 -9.40 0.38
N GLU A 49 -4.60 -9.94 -0.02
CA GLU A 49 -3.44 -9.13 -0.41
C GLU A 49 -3.71 -8.46 -1.77
N TYR A 50 -3.72 -7.13 -1.79
CA TYR A 50 -3.91 -6.35 -3.03
C TYR A 50 -2.62 -5.70 -3.52
N GLY A 51 -1.65 -5.46 -2.62
CA GLY A 51 -0.39 -4.87 -2.99
C GLY A 51 0.68 -5.16 -1.96
N HIS A 52 1.86 -5.56 -2.44
CA HIS A 52 3.03 -5.80 -1.61
C HIS A 52 4.25 -5.14 -2.24
N ALA A 53 5.09 -4.50 -1.44
CA ALA A 53 6.33 -3.90 -1.93
C ALA A 53 7.41 -3.91 -0.87
N SER A 54 8.65 -4.01 -1.34
CA SER A 54 9.85 -3.97 -0.50
C SER A 54 10.73 -2.79 -0.89
N ALA A 55 11.24 -2.05 0.09
CA ALA A 55 12.15 -0.94 -0.13
C ALA A 55 13.16 -0.80 1.00
N SER A 56 14.21 -0.02 0.77
CA SER A 56 15.20 0.33 1.81
C SER A 56 14.63 1.24 2.90
N THR A 57 13.42 1.79 2.70
CA THR A 57 12.72 2.65 3.66
C THR A 57 11.26 2.24 3.83
N SER A 58 10.73 2.39 5.03
CA SER A 58 9.32 2.08 5.33
C SER A 58 8.34 2.93 4.51
N ALA A 59 8.69 4.19 4.25
CA ALA A 59 7.89 5.09 3.42
C ALA A 59 7.84 4.60 1.97
N GLY A 60 8.98 4.28 1.35
CA GLY A 60 9.02 3.79 -0.03
C GLY A 60 8.27 2.47 -0.21
N ALA A 61 8.38 1.57 0.76
CA ALA A 61 7.66 0.30 0.72
C ALA A 61 6.13 0.51 0.78
N LYS A 62 5.65 1.35 1.71
CA LYS A 62 4.22 1.67 1.80
C LYS A 62 3.69 2.37 0.55
N GLU A 63 4.49 3.23 -0.05
CA GLU A 63 4.11 4.01 -1.22
C GLU A 63 3.90 3.11 -2.45
N GLU A 64 4.84 2.21 -2.73
CA GLU A 64 4.71 1.26 -3.84
C GLU A 64 3.60 0.24 -3.59
N ALA A 65 3.42 -0.22 -2.34
CA ALA A 65 2.29 -1.08 -1.98
C ALA A 65 0.94 -0.35 -2.16
N ALA A 66 0.85 0.93 -1.81
CA ALA A 66 -0.34 1.76 -2.02
C ALA A 66 -0.68 1.89 -3.51
N ARG A 67 0.33 2.14 -4.36
CA ARG A 67 0.16 2.25 -5.80
C ARG A 67 -0.38 0.97 -6.41
N GLN A 68 0.19 -0.18 -6.04
CA GLN A 68 -0.28 -1.49 -6.51
C GLN A 68 -1.72 -1.76 -6.07
N THR A 69 -2.00 -1.54 -4.78
CA THR A 69 -3.35 -1.72 -4.21
C THR A 69 -4.38 -0.86 -4.92
N LEU A 70 -4.06 0.42 -5.16
CA LEU A 70 -4.96 1.35 -5.85
C LEU A 70 -5.20 0.92 -7.29
N SER A 71 -4.16 0.46 -8.00
CA SER A 71 -4.28 -0.07 -9.36
C SER A 71 -5.16 -1.32 -9.40
N ALA A 72 -4.98 -2.24 -8.46
CA ALA A 72 -5.78 -3.46 -8.33
C ALA A 72 -7.24 -3.14 -8.00
N LEU A 73 -7.51 -2.24 -7.05
CA LEU A 73 -8.87 -1.78 -6.72
C LEU A 73 -9.56 -1.10 -7.90
N ARG A 74 -8.82 -0.26 -8.65
CA ARG A 74 -9.34 0.37 -9.87
C ARG A 74 -9.66 -0.68 -10.94
N ALA A 75 -8.79 -1.66 -11.15
CA ALA A 75 -9.01 -2.75 -12.11
C ALA A 75 -10.20 -3.64 -11.72
N GLU A 76 -10.33 -4.00 -10.45
CA GLU A 76 -11.47 -4.78 -9.93
C GLU A 76 -12.80 -4.05 -10.15
N ARG A 77 -12.84 -2.74 -9.88
CA ARG A 77 -14.03 -1.92 -10.15
C ARG A 77 -14.29 -1.68 -11.63
N ALA A 78 -13.26 -1.69 -12.47
CA ALA A 78 -13.40 -1.52 -13.90
C ALA A 78 -13.99 -2.75 -14.60
N GLY A 79 -14.08 -3.90 -13.92
CA GLY A 79 -14.91 -5.05 -14.29
C GLY A 79 -14.76 -5.52 -15.73
N TYR A 80 -13.89 -6.50 -15.95
CA TYR A 80 -13.90 -7.33 -17.16
C TYR A 80 -15.07 -8.33 -17.13
#